data_AF-A0AAW2BUL3-F1
#
_entry.id   AF-A0AAW2BUL3-F1
#
_cell.length_a   1.000
_cell.length_b   1.000
_cell.length_c   1.000
_cell.angle_alpha   90.00
_cell.angle_beta   90.00
_cell.angle_gamma   90.00
#
_symmetry.space_group_name_H-M   'P 1'
#
loop_
_entity.id
_entity.type
_entity.pdbx_description
1 polymer ?
#
loop_
_entity_poly.entity_id
_entity_poly.type
_entity_poly.pdbx_seq_one_letter_code
_entity_poly.pdbx_strand_id
1 'polypeptide(L)'
;MLGLTRNFHNEQIPNDVSLEFKNLNSLILANCQLRGPIPQWLSRCHKLQFLDLSWNHLGGNIPSWFGKFESLFYLDFSNNSLKGEIPKSLTELQSLIIGNITIEEPVSSFQLYSARQGGPSLSYRQISGLRPTLDLSYNILQGPIWPSFGNLKRLHVLNLKENNLSGPIPNNLSGMTYLEKLDLSHNKLSGEIPRALVNLSFLSTFDVSYNQLCGEIPEGSQFDTFPDTSFEGNNGLCSAEYCTCQSGQTLHSPGEKKMTTIGLPFGIGAATGFVLTVICCFMSGLSLP
;
A
#
# COMPACT_ATOMS: atom_id res chain seq x y z
N MET A 1 -8.36 -12.17 21.96
CA MET A 1 -8.74 -11.81 20.58
C MET A 1 -10.17 -11.27 20.56
N LEU A 2 -10.41 -10.20 19.80
CA LEU A 2 -11.73 -9.67 19.47
C LEU A 2 -11.83 -9.55 17.95
N GLY A 3 -12.75 -10.27 17.32
CA GLY A 3 -13.00 -10.18 15.88
C GLY A 3 -14.47 -9.89 15.61
N LEU A 4 -14.74 -8.75 14.96
CA LEU A 4 -16.09 -8.27 14.65
C LEU A 4 -16.21 -7.88 13.16
N THR A 5 -15.42 -8.51 12.29
CA THR A 5 -15.46 -8.33 10.83
C THR A 5 -16.88 -8.38 10.27
N ARG A 6 -17.23 -7.47 9.34
CA ARG A 6 -18.58 -7.35 8.74
C ARG A 6 -19.71 -7.12 9.76
N ASN A 7 -19.44 -6.34 10.80
CA ASN A 7 -20.46 -5.79 11.71
C ASN A 7 -20.41 -4.25 11.70
N PHE A 8 -21.34 -3.58 12.40
CA PHE A 8 -21.34 -2.13 12.61
C PHE A 8 -21.24 -1.28 11.32
N HIS A 9 -21.96 -1.72 10.26
CA HIS A 9 -21.89 -1.11 8.94
C HIS A 9 -22.14 0.40 8.96
N ASN A 10 -21.16 1.17 8.45
CA ASN A 10 -21.17 2.63 8.36
C ASN A 10 -21.18 3.37 9.70
N GLU A 11 -20.93 2.70 10.82
CA GLU A 11 -20.77 3.36 12.11
C GLU A 11 -19.43 4.11 12.22
N GLN A 12 -19.29 4.93 13.25
CA GLN A 12 -18.04 5.59 13.57
C GLN A 12 -17.24 4.73 14.56
N ILE A 13 -15.96 4.52 14.30
CA ILE A 13 -15.09 3.84 15.27
C ILE A 13 -15.06 4.65 16.58
N PRO A 14 -15.30 4.02 17.75
CA PRO A 14 -15.32 4.76 19.01
C PRO A 14 -14.00 5.48 19.24
N ASN A 15 -14.05 6.79 19.52
CA ASN A 15 -12.87 7.59 19.83
C ASN A 15 -12.81 8.02 21.31
N ASP A 16 -13.58 7.33 22.16
CA ASP A 16 -13.56 7.55 23.60
C ASP A 16 -12.22 7.10 24.19
N VAL A 17 -11.47 8.06 24.74
CA VAL A 17 -10.15 7.85 25.35
C VAL A 17 -10.20 7.11 26.69
N SER A 18 -11.40 6.90 27.25
CA SER A 18 -11.62 6.12 28.47
C SER A 18 -11.62 4.60 28.21
N LEU A 19 -11.83 4.16 26.98
CA LEU A 19 -11.82 2.75 26.61
C LEU A 19 -10.44 2.13 26.88
N GLU A 20 -10.44 0.94 27.49
CA GLU A 20 -9.21 0.26 27.86
C GLU A 20 -9.38 -1.27 27.75
N PHE A 21 -8.52 -1.89 26.94
CA PHE A 21 -8.52 -3.35 26.72
C PHE A 21 -7.14 -3.94 27.03
N LYS A 22 -6.78 -3.99 28.33
CA LYS A 22 -5.43 -4.38 28.81
C LYS A 22 -4.92 -5.75 28.34
N ASN A 23 -5.84 -6.66 28.02
CA ASN A 23 -5.52 -8.03 27.62
C ASN A 23 -5.75 -8.29 26.12
N LEU A 24 -5.98 -7.25 25.33
CA LEU A 24 -6.24 -7.40 23.90
C LEU A 24 -4.94 -7.73 23.16
N ASN A 25 -4.84 -8.96 22.68
CA ASN A 25 -3.72 -9.45 21.86
C ASN A 25 -3.99 -9.35 20.35
N SER A 26 -5.26 -9.45 19.95
CA SER A 26 -5.66 -9.45 18.55
C SER A 26 -6.97 -8.71 18.41
N LEU A 27 -7.01 -7.76 17.47
CA LEU A 27 -8.22 -7.00 17.12
C LEU A 27 -8.45 -7.06 15.61
N ILE A 28 -9.67 -7.45 15.23
CA ILE A 28 -10.09 -7.54 13.83
C ILE A 28 -11.43 -6.82 13.68
N LEU A 29 -11.40 -5.69 12.99
CA LEU A 29 -12.58 -4.88 12.66
C LEU A 29 -12.64 -4.63 11.15
N ALA A 30 -12.25 -5.63 10.36
CA ALA A 30 -12.18 -5.50 8.91
C ALA A 30 -13.55 -5.46 8.23
N ASN A 31 -13.66 -4.76 7.11
CA ASN A 31 -14.85 -4.77 6.25
C ASN A 31 -16.15 -4.39 6.99
N CYS A 32 -16.07 -3.38 7.84
CA CYS A 32 -17.19 -2.86 8.62
C CYS A 32 -17.66 -1.49 8.09
N GLN A 33 -17.01 -0.93 7.07
CA GLN A 33 -17.28 0.43 6.57
C GLN A 33 -17.17 1.50 7.68
N LEU A 34 -16.32 1.25 8.69
CA LEU A 34 -16.17 2.15 9.85
C LEU A 34 -15.56 3.48 9.43
N ARG A 35 -16.13 4.58 9.95
CA ARG A 35 -15.65 5.95 9.73
C ARG A 35 -14.85 6.46 10.91
N GLY A 36 -14.06 7.52 10.70
CA GLY A 36 -13.31 8.21 11.75
C GLY A 36 -11.80 7.93 11.71
N PRO A 37 -11.01 8.51 12.62
CA PRO A 37 -9.58 8.26 12.68
C PRO A 37 -9.25 6.94 13.38
N ILE A 38 -8.00 6.48 13.24
CA ILE A 38 -7.47 5.42 14.11
C ILE A 38 -7.55 5.89 15.57
N PRO A 39 -8.26 5.17 16.46
CA PRO A 39 -8.63 5.71 17.76
C PRO A 39 -7.49 5.65 18.77
N GLN A 40 -7.40 6.68 19.62
CA GLN A 40 -6.29 6.85 20.56
C GLN A 40 -6.23 5.77 21.64
N TRP A 41 -7.36 5.16 22.03
CA TRP A 41 -7.39 4.12 23.06
C TRP A 41 -6.58 2.87 22.68
N LEU A 42 -6.35 2.62 21.38
CA LEU A 42 -5.49 1.53 20.91
C LEU A 42 -4.07 1.64 21.45
N SER A 43 -3.56 2.86 21.68
CA SER A 43 -2.22 3.09 22.22
C SER A 43 -1.97 2.47 23.60
N ARG A 44 -3.03 2.10 24.32
CA ARG A 44 -2.98 1.45 25.64
C ARG A 44 -3.05 -0.07 25.57
N CYS A 45 -3.27 -0.64 24.39
CA CYS A 45 -3.36 -2.09 24.21
C CYS A 45 -1.94 -2.70 24.08
N HIS A 46 -1.11 -2.59 25.12
CA HIS A 46 0.32 -2.93 25.05
C HIS A 46 0.63 -4.39 24.68
N LYS A 47 -0.33 -5.31 24.84
CA LYS A 47 -0.21 -6.72 24.44
C LYS A 47 -0.60 -7.00 22.98
N LEU A 48 -0.95 -5.96 22.21
CA LEU A 48 -1.45 -6.12 20.84
C LEU A 48 -0.35 -6.71 19.94
N GLN A 49 -0.71 -7.78 19.23
CA GLN A 49 0.14 -8.56 18.35
C GLN A 49 -0.38 -8.55 16.91
N PHE A 50 -1.70 -8.59 16.76
CA PHE A 50 -2.40 -8.62 15.48
C PHE A 50 -3.45 -7.50 15.45
N LEU A 51 -3.35 -6.62 14.45
CA LEU A 51 -4.34 -5.57 14.22
C LEU A 51 -4.75 -5.55 12.75
N ASP A 52 -6.05 -5.74 12.51
CA ASP A 52 -6.65 -5.62 11.18
C ASP A 52 -7.84 -4.66 11.24
N LEU A 53 -7.66 -3.48 10.65
CA LEU A 53 -8.71 -2.47 10.44
C LEU A 53 -8.96 -2.24 8.94
N SER A 54 -8.61 -3.21 8.10
CA SER A 54 -8.69 -3.10 6.65
C SER A 54 -10.14 -2.97 6.15
N TRP A 55 -10.33 -2.48 4.92
CA TRP A 55 -11.64 -2.36 4.28
C TRP A 55 -12.64 -1.52 5.10
N ASN A 56 -12.22 -0.35 5.53
CA ASN A 56 -13.07 0.61 6.23
C ASN A 56 -12.98 1.99 5.55
N HIS A 57 -13.63 2.99 6.15
CA HIS A 57 -13.55 4.39 5.74
C HIS A 57 -12.73 5.21 6.75
N LEU A 58 -11.68 4.60 7.33
CA LEU A 58 -10.84 5.29 8.30
C LEU A 58 -10.03 6.38 7.62
N GLY A 59 -9.94 7.54 8.26
CA GLY A 59 -9.21 8.70 7.75
C GLY A 59 -8.18 9.22 8.75
N GLY A 60 -7.62 10.39 8.44
CA GLY A 60 -6.56 10.98 9.25
C GLY A 60 -5.21 10.31 9.02
N ASN A 61 -4.24 10.62 9.89
CA ASN A 61 -2.88 10.12 9.76
C ASN A 61 -2.71 8.82 10.55
N ILE A 62 -1.76 7.97 10.14
CA ILE A 62 -1.31 6.86 10.98
C ILE A 62 -0.56 7.43 12.19
N PRO A 63 -1.00 7.16 13.43
CA PRO A 63 -0.35 7.73 14.61
C PRO A 63 1.06 7.18 14.87
N SER A 64 1.98 8.05 15.30
CA SER A 64 3.36 7.65 15.58
C SER A 64 3.51 6.72 16.80
N TRP A 65 2.51 6.64 17.68
CA TRP A 65 2.58 5.75 18.84
C TRP A 65 2.54 4.26 18.47
N PHE A 66 2.25 3.88 17.23
CA PHE A 66 2.38 2.49 16.77
C PHE A 66 3.80 1.93 16.96
N GLY A 67 4.84 2.76 16.83
CA GLY A 67 6.22 2.32 17.06
C GLY A 67 6.51 1.90 18.51
N LYS A 68 5.60 2.15 19.45
CA LYS A 68 5.74 1.76 20.86
C LYS A 68 5.20 0.37 21.16
N PHE A 69 4.55 -0.31 20.21
CA PHE A 69 4.12 -1.70 20.45
C PHE A 69 5.32 -2.64 20.40
N GLU A 70 5.50 -3.39 21.48
CA GLU A 70 6.62 -4.33 21.60
C GLU A 70 6.32 -5.68 20.93
N SER A 71 5.03 -6.04 20.83
CA SER A 71 4.57 -7.35 20.35
C SER A 71 3.86 -7.33 18.99
N LEU A 72 3.57 -6.15 18.44
CA LEU A 72 2.79 -6.01 17.19
C LEU A 72 3.60 -6.49 15.98
N PHE A 73 3.20 -7.59 15.37
CA PHE A 73 3.89 -8.16 14.20
C PHE A 73 3.01 -8.20 12.94
N TYR A 74 1.70 -8.03 13.08
CA TYR A 74 0.76 -7.95 11.98
C TYR A 74 -0.06 -6.67 12.09
N LEU A 75 0.05 -5.82 11.07
CA LEU A 75 -0.71 -4.59 10.93
C LEU A 75 -1.29 -4.51 9.52
N ASP A 76 -2.61 -4.48 9.43
CA ASP A 76 -3.34 -4.31 8.18
C ASP A 76 -4.29 -3.12 8.28
N PHE A 77 -3.94 -2.06 7.57
CA PHE A 77 -4.75 -0.85 7.37
C PHE A 77 -5.17 -0.69 5.91
N SER A 78 -5.06 -1.74 5.12
CA SER A 78 -5.33 -1.67 3.69
C SER A 78 -6.77 -1.25 3.40
N ASN A 79 -6.97 -0.61 2.26
CA ASN A 79 -8.30 -0.20 1.77
C ASN A 79 -9.05 0.69 2.77
N ASN A 80 -8.47 1.87 3.01
CA ASN A 80 -9.01 2.94 3.85
C ASN A 80 -8.78 4.30 3.16
N SER A 81 -8.98 5.40 3.89
CA SER A 81 -8.71 6.77 3.43
C SER A 81 -7.63 7.46 4.27
N LEU A 82 -6.66 6.70 4.77
CA LEU A 82 -5.55 7.21 5.58
C LEU A 82 -4.63 8.09 4.73
N LYS A 83 -4.16 9.19 5.32
CA LYS A 83 -3.38 10.24 4.64
C LYS A 83 -2.12 10.61 5.40
N GLY A 84 -1.37 11.55 4.83
CA GLY A 84 -0.11 12.00 5.42
C GLY A 84 1.01 10.99 5.19
N GLU A 85 2.12 11.17 5.89
CA GLU A 85 3.28 10.28 5.76
C GLU A 85 3.11 9.01 6.58
N ILE A 86 3.73 7.93 6.11
CA ILE A 86 3.95 6.74 6.95
C ILE A 86 4.83 7.17 8.13
N PRO A 87 4.40 7.01 9.39
CA PRO A 87 5.19 7.47 10.53
C PRO A 87 6.47 6.64 10.65
N LYS A 88 7.62 7.32 10.71
CA LYS A 88 8.93 6.68 10.82
C LYS A 88 9.03 5.70 12.00
N SER A 89 8.29 5.93 13.08
CA SER A 89 8.26 5.05 14.25
C SER A 89 7.76 3.63 13.94
N LEU A 90 7.04 3.39 12.84
CA LEU A 90 6.74 2.01 12.40
C LEU A 90 8.01 1.20 12.10
N THR A 91 9.10 1.87 11.73
CA THR A 91 10.40 1.24 11.50
C THR A 91 11.15 0.87 12.78
N GLU A 92 10.55 1.13 13.95
CA GLU A 92 11.10 0.88 15.29
C GLU A 92 10.38 -0.27 16.03
N LEU A 93 9.41 -0.93 15.36
CA LEU A 93 8.66 -2.07 15.91
C LEU A 93 9.61 -3.23 16.27
N GLN A 94 9.84 -3.43 17.58
CA GLN A 94 10.84 -4.37 18.10
C GLN A 94 10.57 -5.82 17.69
N SER A 95 9.29 -6.18 17.67
CA SER A 95 8.74 -7.41 17.12
C SER A 95 9.28 -7.75 15.73
N LEU A 96 9.33 -6.75 14.85
CA LEU A 96 9.75 -6.86 13.45
C LEU A 96 11.27 -6.70 13.27
N ILE A 97 11.99 -6.29 14.31
CA ILE A 97 13.45 -6.12 14.30
C ILE A 97 14.16 -7.36 14.85
N ILE A 98 13.81 -7.81 16.06
CA ILE A 98 14.56 -8.82 16.82
C ILE A 98 13.98 -10.23 16.64
N GLY A 99 12.65 -10.36 16.52
CA GLY A 99 11.94 -11.62 16.25
C GLY A 99 11.86 -12.61 17.39
N ASN A 100 12.27 -12.22 18.60
CA ASN A 100 12.06 -13.02 19.82
C ASN A 100 10.79 -12.53 20.54
N ILE A 101 9.64 -12.64 19.88
CA ILE A 101 8.36 -12.34 20.53
C ILE A 101 7.81 -13.65 21.07
N THR A 102 7.60 -13.72 22.38
CA THR A 102 6.77 -14.77 22.96
C THR A 102 5.32 -14.46 22.61
N ILE A 103 4.79 -15.15 21.60
CA ILE A 103 3.38 -15.05 21.25
C ILE A 103 2.58 -15.78 22.34
N GLU A 104 2.06 -15.03 23.31
CA GLU A 104 1.09 -15.55 24.28
C GLU A 104 -0.25 -15.84 23.57
N GLU A 105 -0.41 -17.07 23.09
CA GLU A 105 -1.65 -17.55 22.45
C GLU A 105 -2.63 -18.08 23.51
N PRO A 106 -3.89 -17.61 23.55
CA PRO A 106 -4.93 -18.31 24.28
C PRO A 106 -5.18 -19.69 23.63
N VAL A 107 -5.38 -20.72 24.47
CA VAL A 107 -5.48 -22.15 24.08
C VAL A 107 -6.63 -22.46 23.10
N SER A 108 -7.50 -21.49 22.81
CA SER A 108 -8.61 -21.63 21.87
C SER A 108 -8.12 -21.52 20.43
N SER A 109 -8.18 -22.63 19.69
CA SER A 109 -8.02 -22.61 18.23
C SER A 109 -9.14 -21.79 17.60
N PHE A 110 -8.80 -20.70 16.90
CA PHE A 110 -9.74 -19.96 16.07
C PHE A 110 -9.26 -19.98 14.62
N GLN A 111 -10.20 -19.94 13.68
CA GLN A 111 -9.89 -20.00 12.26
C GLN A 111 -9.93 -18.58 11.68
N LEU A 112 -8.75 -18.04 11.38
CA LEU A 112 -8.63 -16.79 10.64
C LEU A 112 -8.64 -17.06 9.14
N TYR A 113 -9.55 -16.40 8.45
CA TYR A 113 -9.62 -16.42 6.99
C TYR A 113 -8.98 -15.14 6.46
N SER A 114 -7.78 -15.25 5.90
CA SER A 114 -7.21 -14.16 5.11
C SER A 114 -7.78 -14.28 3.70
N ALA A 115 -8.64 -13.32 3.32
CA ALA A 115 -9.10 -13.17 1.94
C ALA A 115 -8.11 -12.27 1.21
N ARG A 116 -7.21 -12.86 0.40
CA ARG A 116 -6.41 -12.09 -0.55
C ARG A 116 -7.33 -11.72 -1.73
N GLN A 117 -7.28 -10.46 -2.18
CA GLN A 117 -7.95 -10.05 -3.43
C GLN A 117 -7.56 -11.02 -4.55
N GLY A 118 -8.53 -11.75 -5.09
CA GLY A 118 -8.34 -12.71 -6.19
C GLY A 118 -7.65 -14.05 -5.84
N GLY A 119 -7.38 -14.35 -4.56
CA GLY A 119 -6.72 -15.58 -4.13
C GLY A 119 -7.59 -16.52 -3.28
N PRO A 120 -7.22 -17.80 -3.12
CA PRO A 120 -7.91 -18.71 -2.22
C PRO A 120 -7.81 -18.21 -0.77
N SER A 121 -8.90 -18.32 -0.01
CA SER A 121 -8.90 -17.94 1.40
C SER A 121 -8.00 -18.87 2.18
N LEU A 122 -6.98 -18.30 2.84
CA LEU A 122 -6.07 -19.06 3.70
C LEU A 122 -6.65 -19.12 5.10
N SER A 123 -6.72 -20.33 5.65
CA SER A 123 -7.20 -20.59 7.00
C SER A 123 -6.01 -20.77 7.95
N TYR A 124 -5.90 -19.94 8.98
CA TYR A 124 -4.91 -20.08 10.05
C TYR A 124 -5.59 -20.51 11.34
N ARG A 125 -4.99 -21.47 12.05
CA ARG A 125 -5.50 -21.98 13.34
C ARG A 125 -4.98 -21.19 14.56
N GLN A 126 -3.89 -20.44 14.37
CA GLN A 126 -3.17 -19.65 15.37
C GLN A 126 -2.55 -18.43 14.68
N ILE A 127 -2.38 -17.30 15.38
CA ILE A 127 -1.75 -16.10 14.80
C ILE A 127 -0.24 -16.28 14.67
N SER A 128 0.37 -17.18 15.45
CA SER A 128 1.77 -17.59 15.30
C SER A 128 2.12 -18.15 13.91
N GLY A 129 1.14 -18.69 13.17
CA GLY A 129 1.32 -19.17 11.81
C GLY A 129 1.25 -18.07 10.74
N LEU A 130 0.89 -16.84 11.13
CA LEU A 130 0.83 -15.71 10.22
C LEU A 130 2.22 -15.15 9.98
N ARG A 131 2.40 -14.64 8.77
CA ARG A 131 3.62 -13.96 8.37
C ARG A 131 3.60 -12.54 8.93
N PRO A 132 4.69 -12.08 9.58
CA PRO A 132 4.83 -10.68 9.96
C PRO A 132 4.59 -9.75 8.76
N THR A 133 3.63 -8.84 8.92
CA THR A 133 3.02 -8.08 7.81
C THR A 133 2.81 -6.63 8.20
N LEU A 134 3.20 -5.73 7.30
CA LEU A 134 2.76 -4.35 7.26
C LEU A 134 2.03 -4.13 5.92
N ASP A 135 0.71 -4.09 5.96
CA ASP A 135 -0.13 -3.78 4.80
C ASP A 135 -0.80 -2.42 4.98
N LEU A 136 -0.36 -1.45 4.18
CA LEU A 136 -0.87 -0.08 4.14
C LEU A 136 -1.44 0.25 2.75
N SER A 137 -1.69 -0.77 1.93
CA SER A 137 -2.11 -0.59 0.53
C SER A 137 -3.50 0.05 0.39
N TYR A 138 -3.82 0.61 -0.79
CA TYR A 138 -5.12 1.22 -1.06
C TYR A 138 -5.48 2.29 -0.02
N ASN A 139 -4.62 3.30 0.10
CA ASN A 139 -4.83 4.49 0.92
C ASN A 139 -4.41 5.74 0.12
N ILE A 140 -4.34 6.90 0.77
CA ILE A 140 -3.86 8.15 0.16
C ILE A 140 -2.59 8.66 0.87
N LEU A 141 -1.74 7.73 1.31
CA LEU A 141 -0.48 8.04 1.99
C LEU A 141 0.50 8.71 1.02
N GLN A 142 1.31 9.61 1.53
CA GLN A 142 2.28 10.40 0.77
C GLN A 142 3.66 10.38 1.41
N GLY A 143 4.63 11.04 0.79
CA GLY A 143 6.00 11.14 1.31
C GLY A 143 6.86 9.93 0.95
N PRO A 144 8.07 9.84 1.53
CA PRO A 144 9.06 8.84 1.14
C PRO A 144 8.84 7.49 1.81
N ILE A 145 9.40 6.45 1.20
CA ILE A 145 9.69 5.21 1.91
C ILE A 145 10.95 5.45 2.75
N TRP A 146 10.85 5.30 4.07
CA TRP A 146 11.99 5.55 4.96
C TRP A 146 13.10 4.51 4.76
N PRO A 147 14.37 4.92 4.65
CA PRO A 147 15.49 3.98 4.63
C PRO A 147 15.53 3.06 5.86
N SER A 148 15.01 3.50 7.01
CA SER A 148 14.96 2.70 8.24
C SER A 148 14.02 1.51 8.17
N PHE A 149 13.18 1.36 7.14
CA PHE A 149 12.45 0.10 6.89
C PHE A 149 13.42 -1.09 6.78
N GLY A 150 14.65 -0.87 6.30
CA GLY A 150 15.72 -1.88 6.29
C GLY A 150 16.05 -2.51 7.65
N ASN A 151 15.62 -1.91 8.76
CA ASN A 151 15.81 -2.44 10.10
C ASN A 151 14.82 -3.57 10.46
N LEU A 152 13.70 -3.68 9.73
CA LEU A 152 12.64 -4.64 10.01
C LEU A 152 12.99 -6.04 9.48
N LYS A 153 14.07 -6.61 10.00
CA LYS A 153 14.68 -7.86 9.51
C LYS A 153 13.74 -9.05 9.56
N ARG A 154 12.70 -9.02 10.40
CA ARG A 154 11.73 -10.10 10.57
C ARG A 154 10.44 -9.87 9.80
N LEU A 155 10.36 -8.80 9.00
CA LEU A 155 9.18 -8.55 8.17
C LEU A 155 9.18 -9.51 6.97
N HIS A 156 8.04 -10.13 6.70
CA HIS A 156 7.85 -11.02 5.55
C HIS A 156 7.04 -10.34 4.43
N VAL A 157 6.09 -9.48 4.78
CA VAL A 157 5.23 -8.79 3.82
C VAL A 157 5.26 -7.29 4.07
N LEU A 158 5.71 -6.54 3.06
CA LEU A 158 5.54 -5.09 2.98
C LEU A 158 4.68 -4.77 1.76
N ASN A 159 3.47 -4.27 2.00
CA ASN A 159 2.54 -3.90 0.95
C ASN A 159 2.16 -2.42 1.08
N LEU A 160 2.63 -1.62 0.14
CA LEU A 160 2.42 -0.17 0.06
C LEU A 160 1.70 0.24 -1.25
N LYS A 161 1.19 -0.75 -1.99
CA LYS A 161 0.48 -0.59 -3.25
C LYS A 161 -0.61 0.47 -3.18
N GLU A 162 -0.86 1.18 -4.29
CA GLU A 162 -2.02 2.09 -4.44
C GLU A 162 -2.03 3.16 -3.35
N ASN A 163 -1.01 4.02 -3.40
CA ASN A 163 -0.84 5.19 -2.55
C ASN A 163 -0.24 6.35 -3.38
N ASN A 164 0.08 7.47 -2.73
CA ASN A 164 0.74 8.63 -3.33
C ASN A 164 2.21 8.76 -2.85
N LEU A 165 2.89 7.65 -2.54
CA LEU A 165 4.29 7.68 -2.07
C LEU A 165 5.21 8.17 -3.17
N SER A 166 6.26 8.92 -2.81
CA SER A 166 7.17 9.56 -3.77
C SER A 166 8.63 9.51 -3.35
N GLY A 167 9.53 9.84 -4.27
CA GLY A 167 10.98 9.74 -4.04
C GLY A 167 11.53 8.34 -4.36
N PRO A 168 12.81 8.08 -4.05
CA PRO A 168 13.47 6.84 -4.45
C PRO A 168 13.08 5.66 -3.57
N ILE A 169 13.20 4.46 -4.15
CA ILE A 169 13.22 3.20 -3.38
C ILE A 169 14.55 3.15 -2.61
N PRO A 170 14.57 3.09 -1.27
CA PRO A 170 15.84 3.07 -0.53
C PRO A 170 16.61 1.76 -0.73
N ASN A 171 17.91 1.84 -0.99
CA ASN A 171 18.78 0.66 -1.04
C ASN A 171 18.80 -0.13 0.29
N ASN A 172 18.54 0.55 1.42
CA ASN A 172 18.44 -0.06 2.74
C ASN A 172 17.33 -1.11 2.86
N LEU A 173 16.32 -1.12 1.97
CA LEU A 173 15.30 -2.17 1.98
C LEU A 173 15.89 -3.58 1.79
N SER A 174 17.08 -3.70 1.19
CA SER A 174 17.86 -4.95 1.14
C SER A 174 18.21 -5.54 2.51
N GLY A 175 18.10 -4.75 3.59
CA GLY A 175 18.29 -5.21 4.97
C GLY A 175 17.14 -6.05 5.54
N MET A 176 15.96 -6.05 4.91
CA MET A 176 14.81 -6.86 5.33
C MET A 176 14.98 -8.32 4.88
N THR A 177 15.94 -9.04 5.46
CA THR A 177 16.43 -10.31 4.92
C THR A 177 15.43 -11.47 4.91
N TYR A 178 14.28 -11.37 5.57
CA TYR A 178 13.19 -12.37 5.56
C TYR A 178 12.01 -11.95 4.67
N LEU A 179 12.14 -10.87 3.91
CA LEU A 179 11.06 -10.35 3.09
C LEU A 179 10.71 -11.33 1.96
N GLU A 180 9.42 -11.62 1.84
CA GLU A 180 8.86 -12.55 0.85
C GLU A 180 7.96 -11.86 -0.17
N LYS A 181 7.30 -10.77 0.23
CA LYS A 181 6.50 -9.90 -0.63
C LYS A 181 6.89 -8.44 -0.43
N LEU A 182 7.22 -7.77 -1.52
CA LEU A 182 7.40 -6.32 -1.61
C LEU A 182 6.53 -5.78 -2.75
N ASP A 183 5.47 -5.06 -2.40
CA ASP A 183 4.54 -4.50 -3.38
C ASP A 183 4.48 -2.97 -3.20
N LEU A 184 5.06 -2.26 -4.16
CA LEU A 184 5.19 -0.81 -4.23
C LEU A 184 4.46 -0.24 -5.45
N SER A 185 3.68 -1.08 -6.14
CA SER A 185 2.99 -0.74 -7.38
C SER A 185 2.00 0.42 -7.19
N HIS A 186 1.66 1.13 -8.26
CA HIS A 186 0.71 2.24 -8.25
C HIS A 186 1.05 3.31 -7.20
N ASN A 187 2.23 3.92 -7.35
CA ASN A 187 2.71 5.02 -6.54
C ASN A 187 3.36 6.10 -7.44
N LYS A 188 4.06 7.06 -6.85
CA LYS A 188 4.82 8.13 -7.53
C LYS A 188 6.31 8.01 -7.26
N LEU A 189 6.81 6.78 -7.07
CA LEU A 189 8.23 6.51 -6.79
C LEU A 189 9.06 6.81 -8.03
N SER A 190 10.28 7.31 -7.83
CA SER A 190 11.17 7.74 -8.92
C SER A 190 12.60 7.24 -8.72
N GLY A 191 13.45 7.43 -9.73
CA GLY A 191 14.83 6.93 -9.70
C GLY A 191 14.92 5.44 -10.03
N GLU A 192 16.05 4.84 -9.67
CA GLU A 192 16.37 3.45 -10.02
C GLU A 192 15.81 2.42 -9.03
N ILE A 193 15.60 1.20 -9.51
CA ILE A 193 15.40 0.04 -8.64
C ILE A 193 16.77 -0.31 -8.03
N PRO A 194 16.97 -0.26 -6.70
CA PRO A 194 18.28 -0.49 -6.12
C PRO A 194 18.76 -1.92 -6.37
N ARG A 195 19.92 -2.08 -7.02
CA ARG A 195 20.55 -3.39 -7.28
C ARG A 195 20.77 -4.22 -6.01
N ALA A 196 20.88 -3.57 -4.84
CA ALA A 196 20.98 -4.23 -3.55
C ALA A 196 19.77 -5.14 -3.23
N LEU A 197 18.59 -4.91 -3.84
CA LEU A 197 17.41 -5.75 -3.63
C LEU A 197 17.59 -7.19 -4.13
N VAL A 198 18.54 -7.45 -5.03
CA VAL A 198 18.91 -8.81 -5.50
C VAL A 198 19.34 -9.72 -4.33
N ASN A 199 19.80 -9.13 -3.21
CA ASN A 199 20.20 -9.87 -2.00
C ASN A 199 19.01 -10.41 -1.18
N LEU A 200 17.77 -10.06 -1.51
CA LEU A 200 16.57 -10.55 -0.82
C LEU A 200 16.21 -11.95 -1.32
N SER A 201 16.89 -12.98 -0.78
CA SER A 201 16.80 -14.36 -1.27
C SER A 201 15.44 -15.05 -1.09
N PHE A 202 14.60 -14.59 -0.16
CA PHE A 202 13.25 -15.11 0.07
C PHE A 202 12.17 -14.35 -0.71
N LEU A 203 12.53 -13.28 -1.43
CA LEU A 203 11.58 -12.43 -2.13
C LEU A 203 10.94 -13.18 -3.29
N SER A 204 9.70 -13.63 -3.10
CA SER A 204 8.95 -14.42 -4.09
C SER A 204 7.91 -13.61 -4.85
N THR A 205 7.59 -12.42 -4.36
CA THR A 205 6.65 -11.49 -4.99
C THR A 205 7.23 -10.09 -4.91
N PHE A 206 7.45 -9.48 -6.07
CA PHE A 206 7.92 -8.12 -6.22
C PHE A 206 7.07 -7.42 -7.26
N ASP A 207 6.60 -6.21 -6.96
CA ASP A 207 5.84 -5.40 -7.91
C ASP A 207 6.13 -3.91 -7.68
N VAL A 208 6.60 -3.25 -8.72
CA VAL A 208 6.87 -1.80 -8.78
C VAL A 208 6.16 -1.16 -9.97
N SER A 209 5.20 -1.85 -10.58
CA SER A 209 4.46 -1.38 -11.74
C SER A 209 3.77 -0.04 -11.46
N TYR A 210 3.52 0.73 -12.52
CA TYR A 210 2.83 2.02 -12.45
C TYR A 210 3.47 3.00 -11.45
N ASN A 211 4.75 3.27 -11.64
CA ASN A 211 5.52 4.30 -10.95
C ASN A 211 6.23 5.22 -11.96
N GLN A 212 7.17 6.05 -11.50
CA GLN A 212 8.01 6.93 -12.31
C GLN A 212 9.48 6.46 -12.27
N LEU A 213 9.69 5.14 -12.19
CA LEU A 213 11.02 4.54 -12.09
C LEU A 213 11.75 4.59 -13.44
N CYS A 214 13.08 4.57 -13.37
CA CYS A 214 13.96 4.60 -14.51
C CYS A 214 15.21 3.74 -14.31
N GLY A 215 15.98 3.51 -15.38
CA GLY A 215 17.22 2.75 -15.33
C GLY A 215 17.04 1.26 -15.62
N GLU A 216 18.10 0.51 -15.40
CA GLU A 216 18.15 -0.93 -15.64
C GLU A 216 17.36 -1.71 -14.56
N ILE A 217 16.58 -2.71 -14.99
CA ILE A 217 15.98 -3.68 -14.07
C ILE A 217 17.10 -4.59 -13.54
N PRO A 218 17.29 -4.73 -12.21
CA PRO A 218 18.31 -5.61 -11.67
C PRO A 218 18.12 -7.06 -12.13
N GLU A 219 19.22 -7.70 -12.54
CA GLU A 219 19.23 -9.11 -12.93
C GLU A 219 19.80 -10.00 -11.81
N GLY A 220 19.40 -11.27 -11.81
CA GLY A 220 19.90 -12.32 -10.91
C GLY A 220 18.99 -12.66 -9.73
N SER A 221 19.27 -13.81 -9.10
CA SER A 221 18.55 -14.27 -7.90
C SER A 221 17.04 -14.39 -8.17
N GLN A 222 16.21 -13.79 -7.32
CA GLN A 222 14.76 -13.79 -7.48
C GLN A 222 14.28 -12.85 -8.59
N PHE A 223 15.07 -11.87 -9.03
CA PHE A 223 14.64 -10.89 -10.04
C PHE A 223 14.33 -11.53 -11.39
N ASP A 224 15.07 -12.57 -11.77
CA ASP A 224 14.85 -13.32 -13.01
C ASP A 224 13.53 -14.11 -13.00
N THR A 225 12.88 -14.23 -11.84
CA THR A 225 11.62 -14.98 -11.67
C THR A 225 10.37 -14.10 -11.72
N PHE A 226 10.53 -12.78 -11.64
CA PHE A 226 9.39 -11.85 -11.62
C PHE A 226 8.83 -11.65 -13.03
N PRO A 227 7.49 -11.64 -13.19
CA PRO A 227 6.87 -11.42 -14.50
C PRO A 227 7.08 -9.98 -14.98
N ASP A 228 7.04 -9.76 -16.30
CA ASP A 228 7.14 -8.42 -16.91
C ASP A 228 6.12 -7.43 -16.33
N THR A 229 4.95 -7.92 -15.93
CA THR A 229 3.90 -7.12 -15.28
C THR A 229 4.35 -6.47 -13.97
N SER A 230 5.37 -7.01 -13.29
CA SER A 230 5.93 -6.42 -12.07
C SER A 230 6.65 -5.09 -12.31
N PHE A 231 6.97 -4.77 -13.56
CA PHE A 231 7.76 -3.58 -13.95
C PHE A 231 7.00 -2.63 -14.87
N GLU A 232 5.82 -3.03 -15.37
CA GLU A 232 5.06 -2.28 -16.38
C GLU A 232 4.64 -0.88 -15.91
N GLY A 233 4.31 0.01 -16.85
CA GLY A 233 3.90 1.37 -16.51
C GLY A 233 5.02 2.29 -16.00
N ASN A 234 6.28 1.82 -15.99
CA ASN A 234 7.46 2.64 -15.73
C ASN A 234 8.21 2.92 -17.05
N ASN A 235 7.92 4.04 -17.69
CA ASN A 235 8.47 4.36 -19.02
C ASN A 235 10.01 4.47 -19.07
N GLY A 236 10.66 4.68 -17.93
CA GLY A 236 12.12 4.80 -17.85
C GLY A 236 12.85 3.48 -17.58
N LEU A 237 12.14 2.40 -17.23
CA LEU A 237 12.76 1.10 -16.96
C LEU A 237 13.09 0.37 -18.27
N CYS A 238 14.19 -0.37 -18.27
CA CYS A 238 14.59 -1.16 -19.42
C CYS A 238 15.45 -2.38 -19.02
N SER A 239 15.72 -3.25 -19.99
CA SER A 239 16.53 -4.46 -19.88
C SER A 239 17.94 -4.37 -20.48
N ALA A 240 18.49 -3.17 -20.74
CA ALA A 240 19.74 -2.98 -21.49
C ALA A 240 20.81 -2.17 -20.73
N GLU A 241 22.09 -2.52 -20.97
CA GLU A 241 23.33 -1.98 -20.38
C GLU A 241 23.55 -0.45 -20.54
N TYR A 242 22.64 0.30 -21.17
CA TYR A 242 22.78 1.75 -21.41
C TYR A 242 21.59 2.58 -20.92
N CYS A 243 20.74 2.03 -20.06
CA CYS A 243 19.62 2.79 -19.51
C CYS A 243 20.03 3.59 -18.29
N THR A 244 20.13 4.90 -18.51
CA THR A 244 20.36 5.87 -17.46
C THR A 244 19.08 6.65 -17.19
N CYS A 245 18.83 6.98 -15.92
CA CYS A 245 17.85 8.00 -15.53
C CYS A 245 18.29 9.39 -16.06
N GLN A 246 18.04 9.69 -17.33
CA GLN A 246 18.33 11.02 -17.87
C GLN A 246 17.26 12.01 -17.40
N SER A 247 17.68 13.06 -16.68
CA SER A 247 16.83 14.21 -16.45
C SER A 247 16.65 14.98 -17.78
N GLY A 248 15.52 14.75 -18.45
CA GLY A 248 15.01 15.69 -19.46
C GLY A 248 15.52 15.54 -20.90
N GLN A 249 15.54 14.33 -21.45
CA GLN A 249 15.49 14.16 -22.90
C GLN A 249 14.25 13.36 -23.29
N THR A 250 13.36 14.03 -24.02
CA THR A 250 12.38 13.38 -24.88
C THR A 250 13.11 12.32 -25.71
N LEU A 251 12.73 11.05 -25.56
CA LEU A 251 13.14 10.00 -26.47
C LEU A 251 12.77 10.48 -27.88
N HIS A 252 13.78 10.75 -28.71
CA HIS A 252 13.57 11.08 -30.11
C HIS A 252 12.97 9.85 -30.79
N SER A 253 11.65 9.86 -30.99
CA SER A 253 10.99 8.96 -31.93
C SER A 253 11.58 9.17 -33.33
N PRO A 254 11.79 8.11 -34.13
CA PRO A 254 12.21 8.26 -35.51
C PRO A 254 11.08 8.92 -36.32
N GLY A 255 11.30 10.17 -36.72
CA GLY A 255 10.65 10.89 -37.82
C GLY A 255 9.18 10.60 -38.12
N GLU A 256 8.26 11.29 -37.44
CA GLU A 256 6.92 11.50 -37.99
C GLU A 256 7.01 12.46 -39.19
N LYS A 257 6.58 11.99 -40.36
CA LYS A 257 6.38 12.82 -41.54
C LYS A 257 5.34 13.91 -41.19
N LYS A 258 5.74 15.18 -41.30
CA LYS A 258 4.83 16.34 -41.17
C LYS A 258 3.63 16.17 -42.11
N MET A 259 2.46 15.94 -41.53
CA MET A 259 1.17 16.08 -42.22
C MET A 259 0.68 17.52 -42.02
N THR A 260 0.71 18.30 -43.10
CA THR A 260 0.21 19.67 -43.14
C THR A 260 -1.31 19.66 -43.02
N THR A 261 -1.84 20.10 -41.87
CA THR A 261 -3.28 20.27 -41.67
C THR A 261 -3.66 21.71 -42.01
N ILE A 262 -4.43 21.89 -43.08
CA ILE A 262 -5.06 23.17 -43.44
C ILE A 262 -6.26 23.34 -42.50
N GLY A 263 -6.16 24.25 -41.53
CA GLY A 263 -7.26 24.58 -40.63
C GLY A 263 -8.30 25.47 -41.31
N LEU A 264 -9.54 24.99 -41.39
CA LEU A 264 -10.72 25.82 -41.65
C LEU A 264 -11.22 26.40 -40.31
N PRO A 265 -11.61 27.70 -40.23
CA PRO A 265 -12.16 28.25 -39.00
C PRO A 265 -13.62 27.80 -38.84
N PHE A 266 -13.89 26.94 -37.86
CA PHE A 266 -15.25 26.63 -37.43
C PHE A 266 -15.72 27.66 -36.39
N GLY A 267 -16.74 28.42 -36.78
CA GLY A 267 -17.36 29.48 -36.00
C GLY A 267 -18.19 28.99 -34.81
N ILE A 268 -18.58 29.97 -34.01
CA ILE A 268 -19.23 30.01 -32.68
C ILE A 268 -20.51 29.16 -32.49
N GLY A 269 -20.90 28.29 -33.44
CA GLY A 269 -22.17 27.53 -33.39
C GLY A 269 -22.19 26.29 -32.48
N ALA A 270 -21.04 25.73 -32.08
CA ALA A 270 -21.02 24.48 -31.29
C ALA A 270 -21.27 24.69 -29.79
N ALA A 271 -20.89 25.85 -29.24
CA ALA A 271 -21.04 26.14 -27.82
C ALA A 271 -22.49 26.45 -27.43
N THR A 272 -23.27 27.09 -28.32
CA THR A 272 -24.67 27.42 -28.07
C THR A 272 -25.58 26.19 -28.13
N GLY A 273 -25.27 25.21 -28.99
CA GLY A 273 -26.01 23.94 -29.06
C GLY A 273 -25.87 23.07 -27.80
N PHE A 274 -24.66 23.03 -27.22
CA PHE A 274 -24.40 22.26 -26.00
C PHE A 274 -25.14 22.85 -24.78
N VAL A 275 -25.14 24.18 -24.63
CA VAL A 275 -25.81 24.85 -23.51
C VAL A 275 -27.34 24.70 -23.59
N LEU A 276 -27.94 24.79 -24.78
CA LEU A 276 -29.39 24.58 -24.95
C LEU A 276 -29.81 23.13 -24.65
N THR A 277 -28.97 22.14 -25.00
CA THR A 277 -29.25 20.73 -24.74
C THR A 277 -29.22 20.42 -23.24
N VAL A 278 -28.26 20.97 -22.50
CA VAL A 278 -28.16 20.82 -21.04
C VAL A 278 -29.35 21.47 -20.32
N ILE A 279 -29.80 22.64 -20.78
CA ILE A 279 -30.97 23.32 -20.18
C ILE A 279 -32.27 22.54 -20.45
N CYS A 280 -32.44 21.97 -21.64
CA CYS A 280 -33.60 21.14 -21.95
C CYS A 280 -33.62 19.82 -21.15
N CYS A 281 -32.46 19.22 -20.86
CA CYS A 281 -32.38 18.01 -20.04
C CYS A 281 -32.75 18.27 -18.56
N PHE A 282 -32.43 19.44 -18.01
CA PHE A 282 -32.80 19.78 -16.62
C PHE A 282 -34.26 20.18 -16.44
N MET A 283 -34.93 20.66 -17.50
CA MET A 283 -36.34 21.06 -17.44
C MET A 283 -37.33 19.92 -17.67
N SER A 284 -36.91 18.79 -18.23
CA SER A 284 -37.82 17.73 -18.70
C SER A 284 -37.83 16.44 -17.88
N GLY A 285 -37.08 16.36 -16.77
CA GLY A 285 -37.21 15.26 -15.79
C GLY A 285 -37.02 13.85 -16.34
N LEU A 286 -36.27 13.69 -17.44
CA LEU A 286 -36.01 12.39 -18.08
C LEU A 286 -34.65 11.85 -17.65
N SER A 287 -34.67 10.83 -16.80
CA SER A 287 -33.55 9.94 -16.55
C SER A 287 -33.34 9.02 -17.76
N LEU A 288 -32.18 9.09 -18.40
CA LEU A 288 -31.75 8.12 -19.41
C LEU A 288 -31.26 6.82 -18.73
N PRO A 289 -31.45 5.65 -19.38
CA PRO A 289 -31.25 4.33 -18.79
C PRO A 289 -29.78 3.98 -18.51
#